data_AF-A0A2P5HSM0-F1
#
_entry.id   AF-A0A2P5HSM0-F1
#
_cell.length_a   1.000
_cell.length_b   1.000
_cell.length_c   1.000
_cell.angle_alpha   90.00
_cell.angle_beta   90.00
_cell.angle_gamma   90.00
#
_symmetry.space_group_name_H-M   'P 1'
#
loop_
_entity.id
_entity.type
_entity.pdbx_description
1 polymer ?
#
loop_
_entity_poly.entity_id
_entity_poly.type
_entity_poly.pdbx_seq_one_letter_code
_entity_poly.pdbx_strand_id
1 'polypeptide(L)'
;MLSRSYFDNDAVAWHAPNPSSFGYHHGPVPHRNHQPANASHNADQQLPSIAVSKVNTGVCDLELDGTGTMCGTVFSTQPSMRRHLRDSHPGATQNPSRTNVAIMEKAQGQNAIKRWVLTGGWRDARYLREPGRGPECGLVARYADACERIAREDEEFRKKFGEHFHRRIMQQDPDFQPGKKSRARKYQEGAAEAEVSPAPPPPPPPAAGPSRSARSVPSQGRAPSQGRSGGLRGGRAKEIILISDDEDEEDVKMKFEAYTP
;
A
#
# COMPACT_ATOMS: atom_id res chain seq x y z
N MET A 1 22.88 6.34 -7.76
CA MET A 1 22.99 5.17 -6.84
C MET A 1 22.99 5.67 -5.40
N LEU A 2 22.34 4.97 -4.46
CA LEU A 2 22.27 5.40 -3.05
C LEU A 2 23.61 5.22 -2.32
N SER A 3 24.17 6.27 -1.74
CA SER A 3 25.46 6.22 -1.02
C SER A 3 25.28 6.08 0.50
N ARG A 4 26.39 5.93 1.25
CA ARG A 4 26.40 5.85 2.73
C ARG A 4 25.70 7.04 3.40
N SER A 5 25.82 8.25 2.85
CA SER A 5 25.17 9.46 3.42
C SER A 5 23.64 9.41 3.42
N TYR A 6 23.02 8.59 2.56
CA TYR A 6 21.58 8.39 2.57
C TYR A 6 21.08 7.63 3.81
N PHE A 7 21.98 6.91 4.50
CA PHE A 7 21.69 6.11 5.68
C PHE A 7 22.28 6.73 6.96
N ASP A 8 23.47 7.33 6.86
CA ASP A 8 24.13 8.04 7.97
C ASP A 8 23.71 9.51 8.02
N ASN A 9 22.41 9.75 8.22
CA ASN A 9 21.89 11.08 8.54
C ASN A 9 20.88 11.01 9.68
N ASP A 10 20.74 12.11 10.42
CA ASP A 10 19.87 12.18 11.60
C ASP A 10 18.40 11.94 11.25
N ALA A 11 17.99 12.25 10.01
CA ALA A 11 16.63 12.00 9.57
C ALA A 11 16.29 10.50 9.55
N VAL A 12 17.23 9.64 9.20
CA VAL A 12 17.10 8.17 9.27
C VAL A 12 17.39 7.66 10.69
N ALA A 13 18.46 8.17 11.32
CA ALA A 13 18.96 7.67 12.60
C ALA A 13 18.12 8.06 13.82
N TRP A 14 17.39 9.18 13.77
CA TRP A 14 16.64 9.72 14.92
C TRP A 14 15.24 10.23 14.56
N HIS A 15 15.01 10.71 13.34
CA HIS A 15 13.75 11.38 12.96
C HIS A 15 12.91 10.64 11.93
N ALA A 16 12.94 9.31 11.97
CA ALA A 16 12.13 8.44 11.11
C ALA A 16 11.02 7.74 11.92
N PRO A 17 10.00 8.47 12.42
CA PRO A 17 8.95 7.89 13.24
C PRO A 17 8.06 6.93 12.43
N ASN A 18 7.65 5.85 13.07
CA ASN A 18 6.63 4.94 12.56
C ASN A 18 5.70 4.54 13.72
N PRO A 19 4.42 4.96 13.74
CA PRO A 19 3.74 5.74 12.70
C PRO A 19 4.23 7.19 12.61
N SER A 20 4.12 7.78 11.42
CA SER A 20 4.28 9.23 11.20
C SER A 20 2.92 9.95 11.26
N SER A 21 2.90 11.26 10.99
CA SER A 21 1.64 12.01 10.80
C SER A 21 0.82 11.52 9.59
N PHE A 22 1.42 10.71 8.71
CA PHE A 22 0.75 10.11 7.54
C PHE A 22 0.34 8.65 7.77
N GLY A 23 0.58 8.11 8.96
CA GLY A 23 0.28 6.72 9.32
C GLY A 23 1.51 5.81 9.32
N TYR A 24 1.27 4.50 9.27
CA TYR A 24 2.32 3.49 9.26
C TYR A 24 2.96 3.37 7.87
N HIS A 25 4.28 3.40 7.82
CA HIS A 25 5.09 3.18 6.62
C HIS A 25 5.56 1.72 6.50
N HIS A 26 5.70 1.04 7.63
CA HIS A 26 6.06 -0.37 7.74
C HIS A 26 5.45 -0.97 9.02
N GLY A 27 5.63 -2.27 9.19
CA GLY A 27 5.09 -3.02 10.33
C GLY A 27 5.93 -3.02 11.61
N PRO A 28 5.36 -3.59 12.68
CA PRO A 28 4.00 -4.15 12.76
C PRO A 28 2.92 -3.06 12.80
N VAL A 29 1.88 -3.21 11.97
CA VAL A 29 0.68 -2.36 12.00
C VAL A 29 -0.38 -3.06 12.83
N PRO A 30 -0.74 -2.55 14.03
CA PRO A 30 -1.65 -3.25 14.93
C PRO A 30 -3.00 -3.55 14.28
N HIS A 31 -3.55 -4.74 14.49
CA HIS A 31 -4.91 -5.07 14.06
C HIS A 31 -5.88 -5.00 15.24
N ARG A 32 -6.59 -3.88 15.34
CA ARG A 32 -7.48 -3.61 16.49
C ARG A 32 -8.74 -4.48 16.54
N ASN A 33 -9.09 -5.19 15.46
CA ASN A 33 -10.30 -6.01 15.40
C ASN A 33 -10.14 -7.42 15.99
N HIS A 34 -9.01 -7.77 16.61
CA HIS A 34 -8.87 -9.05 17.34
C HIS A 34 -9.57 -9.09 18.70
N GLN A 35 -10.50 -8.17 19.01
CA GLN A 35 -11.34 -8.40 20.17
C GLN A 35 -12.14 -9.70 19.95
N PRO A 36 -12.03 -10.68 20.87
CA PRO A 36 -12.80 -11.91 20.76
C PRO A 36 -14.29 -11.54 20.71
N ALA A 37 -15.05 -12.25 19.87
CA ALA A 37 -16.46 -12.00 19.54
C ALA A 37 -17.44 -11.99 20.74
N ASN A 38 -16.94 -12.01 21.97
CA ASN A 38 -17.71 -12.11 23.21
C ASN A 38 -18.10 -10.74 23.80
N ALA A 39 -17.78 -9.62 23.15
CA ALA A 39 -18.06 -8.28 23.67
C ALA A 39 -19.31 -7.65 23.02
N SER A 40 -20.50 -8.13 23.39
CA SER A 40 -21.78 -7.44 23.18
C SER A 40 -21.85 -6.05 23.86
N HIS A 41 -20.80 -5.63 24.56
CA HIS A 41 -20.66 -4.34 25.22
C HIS A 41 -19.77 -3.32 24.49
N ASN A 42 -19.13 -3.67 23.37
CA ASN A 42 -18.21 -2.76 22.65
C ASN A 42 -18.72 -2.27 21.29
N ALA A 43 -19.97 -2.58 20.91
CA ALA A 43 -20.53 -2.20 19.61
C ALA A 43 -20.55 -0.67 19.38
N ASP A 44 -20.50 0.14 20.45
CA ASP A 44 -20.52 1.61 20.36
C ASP A 44 -19.13 2.27 20.41
N GLN A 45 -18.05 1.53 20.68
CA GLN A 45 -16.71 2.12 20.62
C GLN A 45 -16.18 2.06 19.18
N GLN A 46 -16.55 3.05 18.37
CA GLN A 46 -15.86 3.34 17.12
C GLN A 46 -14.40 3.72 17.43
N LEU A 47 -13.53 2.73 17.50
CA LEU A 47 -12.11 2.97 17.60
C LEU A 47 -11.62 3.63 16.30
N PRO A 48 -10.73 4.64 16.38
CA PRO A 48 -10.19 5.27 15.20
C PRO A 48 -9.43 4.21 14.38
N SER A 49 -9.82 4.07 13.11
CA SER A 49 -9.16 3.19 12.16
C SER A 49 -7.70 3.62 11.95
N ILE A 50 -6.82 2.66 11.71
CA ILE A 50 -5.38 2.94 11.62
C ILE A 50 -5.03 3.43 10.22
N ALA A 51 -4.27 4.53 10.12
CA ALA A 51 -3.80 5.03 8.83
C ALA A 51 -2.56 4.24 8.37
N VAL A 52 -2.57 3.77 7.12
CA VAL A 52 -1.39 3.26 6.42
C VAL A 52 -0.97 4.30 5.39
N SER A 53 0.28 4.74 5.44
CA SER A 53 0.81 5.75 4.52
C SER A 53 0.79 5.23 3.08
N LYS A 54 0.71 6.14 2.11
CA LYS A 54 0.89 5.82 0.68
C LYS A 54 2.34 5.51 0.32
N VAL A 55 3.27 5.86 1.19
CA VAL A 55 4.70 5.53 1.05
C VAL A 55 4.98 4.42 2.04
N ASN A 56 4.88 3.19 1.57
CA ASN A 56 5.07 2.00 2.39
C ASN A 56 5.89 0.94 1.66
N THR A 57 6.12 -0.17 2.33
CA THR A 57 6.96 -1.29 1.90
C THR A 57 6.41 -2.05 0.69
N GLY A 58 5.12 -1.89 0.38
CA GLY A 58 4.38 -2.73 -0.56
C GLY A 58 4.14 -4.16 -0.04
N VAL A 59 4.37 -4.38 1.25
CA VAL A 59 4.07 -5.64 1.96
C VAL A 59 2.92 -5.36 2.94
N CYS A 60 1.98 -6.30 3.05
CA CYS A 60 0.92 -6.19 4.06
C CYS A 60 1.50 -6.44 5.45
N ASP A 61 1.82 -5.34 6.13
CA ASP A 61 2.41 -5.31 7.46
C ASP A 61 1.37 -5.30 8.60
N LEU A 62 0.11 -5.63 8.30
CA LEU A 62 -0.93 -5.78 9.31
C LEU A 62 -0.69 -7.01 10.16
N GLU A 63 -0.64 -6.80 11.47
CA GLU A 63 -0.59 -7.82 12.50
C GLU A 63 -1.86 -8.68 12.50
N LEU A 64 -1.77 -9.97 12.79
CA LEU A 64 -2.89 -10.92 12.68
C LEU A 64 -3.30 -11.58 14.01
N ASP A 65 -2.55 -11.38 15.08
CA ASP A 65 -2.76 -12.14 16.32
C ASP A 65 -2.35 -11.37 17.60
N GLY A 66 -1.88 -10.13 17.48
CA GLY A 66 -1.37 -9.38 18.63
C GLY A 66 0.00 -9.87 19.15
N THR A 67 0.64 -10.83 18.47
CA THR A 67 1.95 -11.39 18.83
C THR A 67 3.09 -10.88 17.94
N GLY A 68 2.81 -9.90 17.09
CA GLY A 68 3.71 -9.36 16.09
C GLY A 68 3.75 -10.14 14.77
N THR A 69 2.92 -11.18 14.59
CA THR A 69 2.85 -11.90 13.29
C THR A 69 2.05 -11.08 12.28
N MET A 70 2.67 -10.72 11.16
CA MET A 70 2.07 -9.89 10.11
C MET A 70 1.59 -10.72 8.91
N CYS A 71 0.71 -10.15 8.08
CA CYS A 71 0.16 -10.82 6.90
C CYS A 71 1.22 -11.24 5.86
N GLY A 72 2.09 -10.31 5.44
CA GLY A 72 3.22 -10.56 4.55
C GLY A 72 2.88 -10.71 3.07
N THR A 73 1.63 -10.49 2.66
CA THR A 73 1.29 -10.48 1.23
C THR A 73 1.99 -9.33 0.51
N VAL A 74 2.62 -9.62 -0.63
CA VAL A 74 3.42 -8.66 -1.41
C VAL A 74 2.61 -8.08 -2.56
N PHE A 75 2.76 -6.78 -2.83
CA PHE A 75 2.05 -6.07 -3.89
C PHE A 75 3.02 -5.23 -4.73
N SER A 76 2.89 -5.32 -6.06
CA SER A 76 3.62 -4.46 -7.00
C SER A 76 3.00 -3.06 -7.14
N THR A 77 1.75 -2.86 -6.72
CA THR A 77 1.05 -1.58 -6.88
C THR A 77 0.24 -1.21 -5.64
N GLN A 78 0.12 0.09 -5.37
CA GLN A 78 -0.69 0.59 -4.27
C GLN A 78 -2.19 0.25 -4.38
N PRO A 79 -2.84 0.32 -5.56
CA PRO A 79 -4.25 -0.07 -5.70
C PRO A 79 -4.53 -1.53 -5.31
N SER A 80 -3.64 -2.48 -5.62
CA SER A 80 -3.83 -3.89 -5.26
C SER A 80 -3.67 -4.12 -3.75
N MET A 81 -2.68 -3.47 -3.12
CA MET A 81 -2.54 -3.53 -1.66
C MET A 81 -3.76 -2.95 -0.95
N ARG A 82 -4.26 -1.77 -1.37
CA ARG A 82 -5.47 -1.17 -0.79
C ARG A 82 -6.70 -2.06 -0.93
N ARG A 83 -6.82 -2.78 -2.05
CA ARG A 83 -7.90 -3.76 -2.24
C ARG A 83 -7.75 -4.90 -1.24
N HIS A 84 -6.56 -5.47 -1.10
CA HIS A 84 -6.28 -6.51 -0.11
C HIS A 84 -6.59 -6.07 1.33
N LEU A 85 -6.19 -4.86 1.72
CA LEU A 85 -6.50 -4.33 3.06
C LEU A 85 -8.01 -4.30 3.32
N ARG A 86 -8.82 -3.89 2.34
CA ARG A 86 -10.29 -3.92 2.49
C ARG A 86 -10.88 -5.32 2.54
N ASP A 87 -10.40 -6.21 1.67
CA ASP A 87 -11.03 -7.52 1.46
C ASP A 87 -10.57 -8.55 2.51
N SER A 88 -9.29 -8.50 2.91
CA SER A 88 -8.68 -9.44 3.87
C SER A 88 -8.57 -8.88 5.28
N HIS A 89 -8.65 -7.56 5.46
CA HIS A 89 -8.54 -6.89 6.76
C HIS A 89 -9.63 -5.83 6.97
N PRO A 90 -10.91 -6.19 6.84
CA PRO A 90 -12.01 -5.24 6.90
C PRO A 90 -12.00 -4.46 8.22
N GLY A 91 -12.05 -3.13 8.11
CA GLY A 91 -12.06 -2.21 9.27
C GLY A 91 -10.69 -1.98 9.93
N ALA A 92 -9.63 -2.69 9.53
CA ALA A 92 -8.31 -2.52 10.15
C ALA A 92 -7.67 -1.16 9.83
N THR A 93 -7.85 -0.70 8.58
CA THR A 93 -7.16 0.49 8.06
C THR A 93 -8.12 1.52 7.50
N GLN A 94 -7.78 2.80 7.67
CA GLN A 94 -8.40 3.89 6.92
C GLN A 94 -8.12 3.74 5.42
N ASN A 95 -9.12 4.04 4.59
CA ASN A 95 -8.88 4.14 3.15
C ASN A 95 -7.94 5.32 2.87
N PRO A 96 -6.75 5.09 2.28
CA PRO A 96 -5.87 6.19 1.93
C PRO A 96 -6.57 7.13 0.95
N SER A 97 -6.39 8.44 1.16
CA SER A 97 -6.92 9.47 0.26
C SER A 97 -6.45 9.26 -1.18
N ARG A 98 -7.27 9.63 -2.16
CA ARG A 98 -6.90 9.62 -3.59
C ARG A 98 -5.99 10.78 -4.00
N THR A 99 -5.74 11.73 -3.10
CA THR A 99 -4.81 12.85 -3.33
C THR A 99 -3.41 12.34 -3.67
N ASN A 100 -2.61 13.15 -4.36
CA ASN A 100 -1.19 12.87 -4.56
C ASN A 100 -0.45 12.73 -3.22
N VAL A 101 0.70 12.05 -3.24
CA VAL A 101 1.58 11.90 -2.08
C VAL A 101 2.24 13.25 -1.79
N ALA A 102 2.16 13.72 -0.55
CA ALA A 102 2.85 14.95 -0.17
C ALA A 102 4.37 14.74 -0.13
N ILE A 103 5.17 15.77 -0.46
CA ILE A 103 6.64 15.68 -0.42
C ILE A 103 7.13 15.24 0.96
N MET A 104 6.52 15.78 2.02
CA MET A 104 6.81 15.40 3.41
C MET A 104 6.50 13.92 3.69
N GLU A 105 5.41 13.38 3.13
CA GLU A 105 5.07 11.96 3.26
C GLU A 105 6.10 11.07 2.55
N LYS A 106 6.58 11.50 1.36
CA LYS A 106 7.66 10.82 0.63
C LYS A 106 8.94 10.78 1.45
N ALA A 107 9.39 11.93 1.97
CA ALA A 107 10.62 12.02 2.76
C ALA A 107 10.53 11.18 4.05
N GLN A 108 9.46 11.34 4.84
CA GLN A 108 9.28 10.58 6.08
C GLN A 108 9.15 9.08 5.83
N GLY A 109 8.37 8.68 4.83
CA GLY A 109 8.17 7.27 4.52
C GLY A 109 9.44 6.59 4.01
N GLN A 110 10.20 7.26 3.15
CA GLN A 110 11.50 6.74 2.73
C GLN A 110 12.47 6.62 3.91
N ASN A 111 12.54 7.62 4.80
CA ASN A 111 13.43 7.55 5.97
C ASN A 111 13.02 6.45 6.95
N ALA A 112 11.71 6.26 7.19
CA ALA A 112 11.18 5.16 7.99
C ALA A 112 11.58 3.80 7.42
N ILE A 113 11.39 3.59 6.12
CA ILE A 113 11.75 2.32 5.47
C ILE A 113 13.27 2.10 5.44
N LYS A 114 14.07 3.15 5.18
CA LYS A 114 15.55 3.06 5.27
C LYS A 114 15.97 2.61 6.66
N ARG A 115 15.45 3.25 7.72
CA ARG A 115 15.75 2.87 9.11
C ARG A 115 15.33 1.43 9.40
N TRP A 116 14.15 1.03 8.95
CA TRP A 116 13.63 -0.31 9.18
C TRP A 116 14.47 -1.40 8.53
N VAL A 117 14.99 -1.16 7.32
CA VAL A 117 15.97 -2.03 6.66
C VAL A 117 17.30 -2.01 7.42
N LEU A 118 17.83 -0.82 7.71
CA LEU A 118 19.15 -0.61 8.32
C LEU A 118 19.28 -1.24 9.71
N THR A 119 18.23 -1.14 10.53
CA THR A 119 18.19 -1.65 11.91
C THR A 119 17.80 -3.12 12.01
N GLY A 120 17.53 -3.77 10.88
CA GLY A 120 17.12 -5.17 10.84
C GLY A 120 15.63 -5.42 11.08
N GLY A 121 14.83 -4.38 11.33
CA GLY A 121 13.38 -4.56 11.49
C GLY A 121 12.72 -5.26 10.29
N TRP A 122 13.17 -4.98 9.06
CA TRP A 122 12.71 -5.70 7.87
C TRP A 122 13.11 -7.18 7.87
N ARG A 123 14.36 -7.51 8.23
CA ARG A 123 14.87 -8.90 8.16
C ARG A 123 14.33 -9.77 9.29
N ASP A 124 14.08 -9.16 10.46
CA ASP A 124 13.69 -9.84 11.69
C ASP A 124 12.16 -9.84 11.91
N ALA A 125 11.40 -9.13 11.07
CA ALA A 125 9.95 -9.12 11.09
C ALA A 125 9.35 -10.54 10.95
N ARG A 126 8.22 -10.81 11.62
CA ARG A 126 7.54 -12.10 11.56
C ARG A 126 6.35 -12.02 10.60
N TYR A 127 6.40 -12.78 9.51
CA TYR A 127 5.31 -12.83 8.53
C TYR A 127 4.67 -14.21 8.47
N LEU A 128 3.34 -14.25 8.43
CA LEU A 128 2.57 -15.47 8.14
C LEU A 128 2.86 -15.96 6.71
N ARG A 129 2.94 -15.03 5.75
CA ARG A 129 3.34 -15.31 4.37
C ARG A 129 4.67 -14.63 4.11
N GLU A 130 5.74 -15.41 4.01
CA GLU A 130 7.06 -14.83 3.82
C GLU A 130 7.14 -13.96 2.54
N PRO A 131 7.40 -12.64 2.66
CA PRO A 131 7.51 -11.77 1.49
C PRO A 131 8.81 -11.97 0.71
N GLY A 132 9.78 -12.73 1.26
CA GLY A 132 11.10 -12.90 0.63
C GLY A 132 11.83 -11.55 0.50
N ARG A 133 12.17 -11.16 -0.73
CA ARG A 133 12.81 -9.85 -1.01
C ARG A 133 11.82 -8.66 -1.01
N GLY A 134 10.52 -8.91 -0.87
CA GLY A 134 9.47 -7.89 -1.02
C GLY A 134 9.11 -7.65 -2.50
N PRO A 135 8.39 -6.56 -2.82
CA PRO A 135 8.02 -6.24 -4.20
C PRO A 135 9.27 -6.02 -5.06
N GLU A 136 9.24 -6.54 -6.29
CA GLU A 136 10.29 -6.28 -7.27
C GLU A 136 10.44 -4.77 -7.48
N CYS A 137 11.68 -4.28 -7.42
CA CYS A 137 11.99 -2.84 -7.49
C CYS A 137 11.33 -1.98 -6.39
N GLY A 138 10.79 -2.58 -5.32
CA GLY A 138 10.22 -1.87 -4.17
C GLY A 138 11.28 -1.16 -3.32
N LEU A 139 10.85 -0.21 -2.49
CA LEU A 139 11.74 0.59 -1.64
C LEU A 139 12.62 -0.28 -0.72
N VAL A 140 12.02 -1.33 -0.14
CA VAL A 140 12.71 -2.28 0.73
C VAL A 140 13.85 -2.98 -0.01
N ALA A 141 13.57 -3.54 -1.19
CA ALA A 141 14.57 -4.23 -2.00
C ALA A 141 15.71 -3.28 -2.40
N ARG A 142 15.36 -2.08 -2.90
CA ARG A 142 16.33 -1.04 -3.29
C ARG A 142 17.24 -0.62 -2.13
N TYR A 143 16.68 -0.44 -0.94
CA TYR A 143 17.46 -0.04 0.23
C TYR A 143 18.31 -1.18 0.77
N ALA A 144 17.79 -2.42 0.79
CA ALA A 144 18.56 -3.58 1.20
C ALA A 144 19.75 -3.83 0.25
N ASP A 145 19.54 -3.78 -1.07
CA ASP A 145 20.62 -3.90 -2.07
C ASP A 145 21.69 -2.80 -1.87
N ALA A 146 21.27 -1.57 -1.57
CA ALA A 146 22.19 -0.48 -1.29
C ALA A 146 22.99 -0.71 -0.01
N CYS A 147 22.35 -1.13 1.09
CA CYS A 147 23.02 -1.44 2.35
C CYS A 147 24.02 -2.59 2.21
N GLU A 148 23.67 -3.67 1.49
CA GLU A 148 24.58 -4.81 1.27
C GLU A 148 25.79 -4.41 0.43
N ARG A 149 25.60 -3.56 -0.60
CA ARG A 149 26.71 -3.02 -1.37
C ARG A 149 27.62 -2.14 -0.51
N ILE A 150 27.04 -1.22 0.27
CA ILE A 150 27.82 -0.33 1.16
C ILE A 150 28.59 -1.18 2.18
N ALA A 151 27.96 -2.18 2.80
CA ALA A 151 28.64 -3.08 3.75
C ALA A 151 29.77 -3.90 3.12
N ARG A 152 29.74 -4.15 1.81
CA ARG A 152 30.84 -4.81 1.10
C ARG A 152 32.05 -3.87 0.91
N GLU A 153 31.77 -2.59 0.70
CA GLU A 153 32.77 -1.56 0.41
C GLU A 153 33.32 -0.89 1.69
N ASP A 154 32.54 -0.90 2.78
CA ASP A 154 32.79 -0.13 4.00
C ASP A 154 32.75 -1.01 5.25
N GLU A 155 33.92 -1.26 5.82
CA GLU A 155 34.09 -2.13 6.98
C GLU A 155 33.44 -1.56 8.26
N GLU A 156 33.45 -0.24 8.45
CA GLU A 156 32.82 0.37 9.62
C GLU A 156 31.30 0.22 9.55
N PHE A 157 30.72 0.47 8.38
CA PHE A 157 29.29 0.29 8.15
C PHE A 157 28.89 -1.17 8.37
N ARG A 158 29.66 -2.11 7.81
CA ARG A 158 29.46 -3.55 8.01
C ARG A 158 29.55 -3.95 9.48
N LYS A 159 30.55 -3.45 10.21
CA LYS A 159 30.72 -3.73 11.64
C LYS A 159 29.55 -3.19 12.47
N LYS A 160 28.98 -2.06 12.08
CA LYS A 160 27.87 -1.41 12.79
C LYS A 160 26.51 -2.05 12.52
N PHE A 161 26.21 -2.42 11.27
CA PHE A 161 24.85 -2.82 10.86
C PHE A 161 24.75 -4.27 10.34
N GLY A 162 25.89 -4.92 10.07
CA GLY A 162 25.98 -6.24 9.48
C GLY A 162 26.18 -6.20 7.95
N GLU A 163 26.21 -7.39 7.35
CA GLU A 163 26.45 -7.57 5.91
C GLU A 163 25.21 -8.01 5.11
N HIS A 164 24.15 -8.46 5.81
CA HIS A 164 22.93 -8.97 5.20
C HIS A 164 21.71 -8.13 5.63
N PHE A 165 21.02 -7.58 4.63
CA PHE A 165 19.88 -6.69 4.84
C PHE A 165 18.60 -7.21 4.19
N HIS A 166 18.72 -8.09 3.18
CA HIS A 166 17.57 -8.86 2.71
C HIS A 166 17.13 -9.90 3.73
N ARG A 167 15.83 -10.25 3.71
CA ARG A 167 15.34 -11.40 4.48
C ARG A 167 16.03 -12.65 3.99
N ARG A 168 16.52 -13.47 4.92
CA ARG A 168 17.00 -14.81 4.61
C ARG A 168 15.78 -15.64 4.19
N ILE A 169 15.72 -16.03 2.93
CA ILE A 169 14.68 -16.94 2.45
C ILE A 169 14.87 -18.25 3.20
N MET A 170 13.97 -18.58 4.14
CA MET A 170 14.04 -19.81 4.95
C MET A 170 14.02 -21.09 4.12
N GLN A 171 13.82 -21.04 2.80
CA GLN A 171 13.93 -22.20 1.92
C GLN A 171 15.34 -22.81 1.83
N GLN A 172 16.37 -22.14 2.36
CA GLN A 172 17.70 -22.75 2.52
C GLN A 172 17.90 -23.42 3.88
N ASP A 173 16.92 -23.35 4.77
CA ASP A 173 16.94 -24.14 6.00
C ASP A 173 16.50 -25.57 5.64
N PRO A 174 17.36 -26.60 5.84
CA PRO A 174 17.01 -27.98 5.51
C PRO A 174 15.75 -28.48 6.23
N ASP A 175 15.34 -27.82 7.32
CA ASP A 175 14.14 -28.16 8.09
C ASP A 175 12.86 -27.42 7.62
N PHE A 176 12.97 -26.41 6.75
CA PHE A 176 11.80 -25.72 6.21
C PHE A 176 11.08 -26.59 5.18
N GLN A 177 10.03 -27.29 5.60
CA GLN A 177 9.08 -27.89 4.67
C GLN A 177 8.21 -26.78 4.09
N PRO A 178 8.37 -26.40 2.80
CA PRO A 178 7.48 -25.42 2.19
C PRO A 178 6.06 -25.96 2.34
N GLY A 179 5.24 -25.23 3.10
CA GLY A 179 3.84 -25.55 3.30
C GLY A 179 3.25 -25.89 1.94
N LYS A 180 2.88 -27.17 1.78
CA LYS A 180 2.31 -27.73 0.55
C LYS A 180 1.33 -26.70 0.04
N LYS A 181 1.62 -26.11 -1.13
CA LYS A 181 0.75 -25.12 -1.80
C LYS A 181 -0.67 -25.59 -1.53
N SER A 182 -1.40 -24.85 -0.72
CA SER A 182 -2.81 -25.12 -0.50
C SER A 182 -3.44 -24.92 -1.87
N ARG A 183 -3.48 -25.99 -2.67
CA ARG A 183 -4.34 -26.10 -3.83
C ARG A 183 -5.64 -25.59 -3.29
N ALA A 184 -6.09 -24.45 -3.84
CA ALA A 184 -7.43 -23.94 -3.61
C ALA A 184 -8.32 -25.18 -3.59
N ARG A 185 -8.88 -25.52 -2.42
CA ARG A 185 -9.87 -26.58 -2.34
C ARG A 185 -10.94 -26.10 -3.29
N LYS A 186 -10.99 -26.74 -4.47
CA LYS A 186 -12.14 -26.67 -5.35
C LYS A 186 -13.29 -27.04 -4.43
N TYR A 187 -14.15 -26.08 -4.15
CA TYR A 187 -15.38 -26.28 -3.40
C TYR A 187 -16.10 -27.37 -4.19
N GLN A 188 -15.95 -28.63 -3.78
CA GLN A 188 -16.86 -29.68 -4.21
C GLN A 188 -18.12 -29.38 -3.41
N GLU A 189 -19.04 -28.69 -4.07
CA GLU A 189 -20.44 -28.72 -3.72
C GLU A 189 -20.82 -30.20 -3.55
N GLY A 190 -20.90 -30.63 -2.29
CA GLY A 190 -21.60 -31.85 -1.94
C GLY A 190 -23.06 -31.63 -2.27
N ALA A 191 -23.46 -32.08 -3.45
CA ALA A 191 -24.84 -32.35 -3.78
C ALA A 191 -25.33 -33.45 -2.82
N ALA A 192 -25.89 -33.02 -1.68
CA ALA A 192 -26.85 -33.83 -0.98
C ALA A 192 -28.12 -33.80 -1.83
N GLU A 193 -28.53 -34.97 -2.32
CA GLU A 193 -29.80 -35.22 -2.97
C GLU A 193 -30.93 -34.84 -2.01
N ALA A 194 -31.40 -33.60 -2.12
CA ALA A 194 -32.70 -33.20 -1.62
C ALA A 194 -33.71 -33.47 -2.73
N GLU A 195 -34.70 -34.32 -2.46
CA GLU A 195 -35.85 -34.55 -3.32
C GLU A 195 -36.45 -33.22 -3.81
N VAL A 196 -36.48 -33.08 -5.12
CA VAL A 196 -37.04 -31.92 -5.82
C VAL A 196 -38.56 -31.99 -5.73
N SER A 197 -39.15 -31.20 -4.83
CA SER A 197 -40.52 -30.72 -5.05
C SER A 197 -40.55 -29.82 -6.29
N PRO A 198 -41.48 -30.02 -7.24
CA PRO A 198 -41.54 -29.20 -8.44
C PRO A 198 -41.88 -27.75 -8.08
N ALA A 199 -40.99 -26.84 -8.47
CA ALA A 199 -41.18 -25.41 -8.29
C ALA A 199 -42.39 -24.90 -9.10
N PRO A 200 -43.17 -23.95 -8.57
CA PRO A 200 -44.22 -23.29 -9.34
C PRO A 200 -43.64 -22.52 -10.54
N PRO A 201 -44.39 -22.38 -11.65
CA PRO A 201 -43.90 -21.70 -12.83
C PRO A 201 -43.56 -20.23 -12.54
N PRO A 202 -42.56 -19.67 -13.24
CA PRO A 202 -42.17 -18.28 -13.05
C PRO A 202 -43.31 -17.34 -13.43
N PRO A 203 -43.49 -16.21 -12.72
CA PRO A 203 -44.45 -15.20 -13.10
C PRO A 203 -44.10 -14.60 -14.47
N PRO A 204 -45.11 -14.17 -15.26
CA PRO A 204 -44.87 -13.54 -16.55
C PRO A 204 -44.01 -12.28 -16.41
N PRO A 205 -43.18 -11.96 -17.42
CA PRO A 205 -42.36 -10.76 -17.39
C PRO A 205 -43.25 -9.50 -17.30
N PRO A 206 -42.81 -8.47 -16.56
CA PRO A 206 -43.55 -7.21 -16.49
C PRO A 206 -43.67 -6.59 -17.89
N ALA A 207 -44.88 -6.16 -18.24
CA ALA A 207 -45.18 -5.50 -19.51
C ALA A 207 -44.23 -4.33 -19.76
N ALA A 208 -43.65 -4.29 -20.96
CA ALA A 208 -42.82 -3.19 -21.42
C ALA A 208 -43.63 -1.88 -21.35
N GLY A 209 -43.29 -1.04 -20.38
CA GLY A 209 -43.84 0.30 -20.26
C GLY A 209 -43.51 1.15 -21.49
N PRO A 210 -44.36 2.15 -21.83
CA PRO A 210 -44.20 2.94 -23.03
C PRO A 210 -42.89 3.74 -23.01
N SER A 211 -42.16 3.61 -24.12
CA SER A 211 -40.96 4.38 -24.46
C SER A 211 -41.20 5.87 -24.27
N ARG A 212 -40.42 6.50 -23.39
CA ARG A 212 -40.47 7.95 -23.18
C ARG A 212 -39.93 8.64 -24.43
N SER A 213 -40.85 9.14 -25.25
CA SER A 213 -40.60 10.10 -26.32
C SER A 213 -39.70 11.23 -25.86
N ALA A 214 -38.72 11.53 -26.71
CA ALA A 214 -37.82 12.66 -26.63
C ALA A 214 -38.60 13.97 -26.38
N ARG A 215 -38.32 14.61 -25.25
CA ARG A 215 -38.78 15.98 -24.98
C ARG A 215 -37.73 16.93 -25.54
N SER A 216 -38.07 17.54 -26.67
CA SER A 216 -37.37 18.66 -27.27
C SER A 216 -37.25 19.81 -26.26
N VAL A 217 -36.02 20.24 -26.00
CA VAL A 217 -35.70 21.42 -25.20
C VAL A 217 -35.91 22.67 -26.06
N PRO A 218 -36.68 23.68 -25.62
CA PRO A 218 -36.82 24.93 -26.36
C PRO A 218 -35.54 25.76 -26.25
N SER A 219 -35.02 26.22 -27.39
CA SER A 219 -33.94 27.21 -27.46
C SER A 219 -34.49 28.60 -27.12
N GLN A 220 -34.22 29.08 -25.90
CA GLN A 220 -34.37 30.49 -25.59
C GLN A 220 -33.11 31.25 -26.00
N GLY A 221 -33.34 32.30 -26.78
CA GLY A 221 -32.34 33.15 -27.41
C GLY A 221 -31.41 33.84 -26.42
N ARG A 222 -30.14 33.91 -26.82
CA ARG A 222 -29.09 34.65 -26.11
C ARG A 222 -28.76 35.90 -26.93
N ALA A 223 -28.85 37.05 -26.28
CA ALA A 223 -28.48 38.36 -26.81
C ALA A 223 -26.96 38.44 -27.16
N PRO A 224 -26.56 39.34 -28.07
CA PRO A 224 -25.17 39.45 -28.51
C PRO A 224 -24.34 40.24 -27.50
N SER A 225 -23.35 39.60 -26.87
CA SER A 225 -22.27 40.29 -26.17
C SER A 225 -21.04 40.37 -27.06
N GLN A 226 -20.61 41.60 -27.31
CA GLN A 226 -19.46 41.98 -28.11
C GLN A 226 -18.13 41.42 -27.58
N GLY A 227 -17.28 41.00 -28.52
CA GLY A 227 -15.84 41.27 -28.55
C GLY A 227 -14.95 40.73 -27.42
N ARG A 228 -14.20 39.66 -27.72
CA ARG A 228 -12.76 39.62 -27.41
C ARG A 228 -12.02 38.52 -28.18
N SER A 229 -11.22 38.99 -29.15
CA SER A 229 -9.90 38.50 -29.58
C SER A 229 -9.44 37.08 -29.19
N GLY A 230 -9.26 36.25 -30.22
CA GLY A 230 -7.99 35.57 -30.55
C GLY A 230 -7.36 34.66 -29.49
N GLY A 231 -7.45 33.35 -29.70
CA GLY A 231 -6.66 32.34 -28.99
C GLY A 231 -6.61 31.02 -29.75
N LEU A 232 -5.41 30.60 -30.09
CA LEU A 232 -5.05 29.53 -31.02
C LEU A 232 -5.56 28.14 -30.59
N ARG A 233 -5.96 27.34 -31.58
CA ARG A 233 -6.24 25.90 -31.46
C ARG A 233 -4.93 25.13 -31.22
N GLY A 234 -4.88 24.37 -30.13
CA GLY A 234 -3.88 23.33 -29.91
C GLY A 234 -4.57 22.04 -29.46
N GLY A 235 -4.46 20.99 -30.26
CA GLY A 235 -5.05 19.68 -30.01
C GLY A 235 -4.46 19.03 -28.75
N ARG A 236 -5.33 18.51 -27.88
CA ARG A 236 -4.94 17.78 -26.67
C ARG A 236 -4.58 16.33 -27.06
N ALA A 237 -3.29 16.08 -27.23
CA ALA A 237 -2.73 14.74 -27.14
C ALA A 237 -2.95 14.21 -25.71
N LYS A 238 -3.35 12.94 -25.61
CA LYS A 238 -3.39 12.21 -24.34
C LYS A 238 -1.94 11.87 -23.97
N GLU A 239 -1.36 12.71 -23.12
CA GLU A 239 -0.07 12.44 -22.51
C GLU A 239 -0.26 11.39 -21.41
N ILE A 240 0.32 10.21 -21.64
CA ILE A 240 0.54 9.21 -20.60
C ILE A 240 1.62 9.82 -19.71
N ILE A 241 1.23 10.28 -18.51
CA ILE A 241 2.18 10.69 -17.47
C ILE A 241 2.83 9.40 -16.96
N LEU A 242 3.91 8.99 -17.62
CA LEU A 242 4.95 8.18 -16.99
C LEU A 242 5.60 9.13 -15.97
N ILE A 243 5.35 8.87 -14.68
CA ILE A 243 6.10 9.51 -13.61
C ILE A 243 7.53 8.95 -13.71
N SER A 244 8.41 9.66 -14.41
CA SER A 244 9.85 9.39 -14.39
C SER A 244 10.35 9.70 -12.99
N ASP A 245 10.86 8.68 -12.29
CA ASP A 245 11.45 8.75 -10.94
C ASP A 245 12.84 9.45 -10.91
N ASP A 246 13.13 10.30 -11.90
CA ASP A 246 14.41 10.98 -12.13
C ASP A 246 14.30 12.52 -11.94
N GLU A 247 13.52 12.98 -10.97
CA GLU A 247 13.64 14.37 -10.51
C GLU A 247 14.74 14.45 -9.45
N ASP A 248 15.82 15.17 -9.79
CA ASP A 248 17.02 15.42 -9.01
C ASP A 248 16.72 15.83 -7.56
N GLU A 249 17.03 14.94 -6.61
CA GLU A 249 16.84 15.16 -5.16
C GLU A 249 17.69 16.31 -4.57
N GLU A 250 18.65 16.86 -5.33
CA GLU A 250 19.42 18.05 -4.96
C GLU A 250 18.51 19.28 -4.71
N ASP A 251 17.35 19.36 -5.38
CA ASP A 251 16.43 20.49 -5.26
C ASP A 251 15.54 20.42 -4.00
N VAL A 252 15.44 19.24 -3.37
CA VAL A 252 14.76 19.07 -2.07
C VAL A 252 15.66 19.52 -0.93
N LYS A 253 16.98 19.33 -1.06
CA LYS A 253 17.97 19.77 -0.06
C LYS A 253 18.02 21.29 0.06
N MET A 254 17.94 22.02 -1.06
CA MET A 254 17.90 23.50 -1.03
C MET A 254 16.63 24.08 -0.39
N LYS A 255 15.49 23.37 -0.41
CA LYS A 255 14.25 23.88 0.20
C LYS A 255 14.16 23.66 1.71
N PHE A 256 14.92 22.72 2.26
CA PHE A 256 14.90 22.45 3.71
C PHE A 256 15.80 23.41 4.51
N GLU A 257 16.89 23.92 3.93
CA GLU A 257 17.76 24.89 4.62
C GLU A 257 17.14 26.29 4.75
N ALA A 258 16.04 26.58 4.03
CA ALA A 258 15.35 27.88 4.08
C ALA A 258 14.28 28.00 5.18
N TYR A 259 14.04 26.96 5.99
CA TYR A 259 12.93 26.91 6.97
C TYR A 259 13.36 26.53 8.40
N THR A 260 14.62 26.76 8.75
CA THR A 260 15.10 26.69 10.13
C THR A 260 15.50 28.11 10.59
N PRO A 261 14.89 28.67 11.65
CA PRO A 261 15.27 29.98 12.19
C PRO A 261 16.65 29.97 12.85
#